data_AF-A0AAU5X0Y8-F1
#
_entry.id   AF-A0AAU5X0Y8-F1
#
_cell.length_a   1.000
_cell.length_b   1.000
_cell.length_c   1.000
_cell.angle_alpha   90.00
_cell.angle_beta   90.00
_cell.angle_gamma   90.00
#
_symmetry.space_group_name_H-M   'P 1'
#
loop_
_entity.id
_entity.type
_entity.pdbx_description
1 polymer ?
#
loop_
_entity_poly.entity_id
_entity_poly.type
_entity_poly.pdbx_seq_one_letter_code
_entity_poly.pdbx_strand_id
1 'polypeptide(L)'
;MTSAQRPPTPVTWRGEPVPWVVRWTGETIDPQVRLERRADGLAYHDERSEDRRFGVLWYRNRTGRGGEPELTELHTGRLLACMTRNLCQVCGGPATDPHGRIQWLFPRDEWELLAEPANPTIVTTPPTCRECWPLARRFCPHLRATGTVGVSVAAHRPVAVYGDLYDPTGPATPCEVNAMVPLTTPARRLVLGKQLVVELSDIRTEPSSPRKESR
;
A
#
# COMPACT_ATOMS: atom_id res chain seq x y z
N MET A 1 17.73 24.25 -14.37
CA MET A 1 17.87 24.52 -12.92
C MET A 1 16.91 23.59 -12.19
N THR A 2 17.41 22.43 -11.77
CA THR A 2 16.61 21.40 -11.10
C THR A 2 16.41 21.83 -9.66
N SER A 3 15.21 22.27 -9.31
CA SER A 3 14.86 22.57 -7.91
C SER A 3 15.09 21.29 -7.11
N ALA A 4 16.06 21.29 -6.20
CA ALA A 4 16.29 20.20 -5.27
C ALA A 4 15.04 20.10 -4.36
N GLN A 5 14.14 19.18 -4.69
CA GLN A 5 12.95 18.93 -3.90
C GLN A 5 13.40 18.51 -2.50
N ARG A 6 13.06 19.31 -1.47
CA ARG A 6 13.36 18.99 -0.07
C ARG A 6 12.80 17.58 0.21
N PRO A 7 13.55 16.67 0.85
CA PRO A 7 13.07 15.33 1.09
C PRO A 7 11.77 15.40 1.89
N PRO A 8 10.68 14.78 1.40
CA PRO A 8 9.42 14.77 2.12
C PRO A 8 9.63 14.16 3.50
N THR A 9 9.30 14.93 4.54
CA THR A 9 9.48 14.51 5.94
C THR A 9 8.18 13.89 6.43
N PRO A 10 8.20 12.66 6.95
CA PRO A 10 7.01 12.04 7.54
C PRO A 10 6.43 12.89 8.68
N VAL A 11 5.13 12.76 8.91
CA VAL A 11 4.50 13.30 10.12
C VAL A 11 5.14 12.65 11.34
N THR A 12 5.32 13.41 12.42
CA THR A 12 5.86 12.89 13.68
C THR A 12 4.77 12.78 14.74
N TRP A 13 4.91 11.81 15.64
CA TRP A 13 4.10 11.64 16.83
C TRP A 13 5.00 11.32 18.02
N ARG A 14 4.91 12.13 19.09
CA ARG A 14 5.81 12.06 20.26
C ARG A 14 7.30 12.07 19.88
N GLY A 15 7.66 12.82 18.84
CA GLY A 15 9.03 12.93 18.34
C GLY A 15 9.48 11.83 17.36
N GLU A 16 8.66 10.79 17.15
CA GLU A 16 8.99 9.68 16.27
C GLU A 16 8.26 9.79 14.92
N PRO A 17 8.90 9.42 13.81
CA PRO A 17 8.28 9.46 12.49
C PRO A 17 7.19 8.39 12.35
N VAL A 18 6.04 8.79 11.82
CA VAL A 18 4.91 7.92 11.50
C VAL A 18 4.83 7.74 9.99
N PRO A 19 4.95 6.51 9.46
CA PRO A 19 4.78 6.27 8.03
C PRO A 19 3.44 6.83 7.53
N TRP A 20 3.46 7.46 6.38
CA TRP A 20 2.29 8.10 5.78
C TRP A 20 1.09 7.15 5.67
N VAL A 21 1.32 5.88 5.35
CA VAL A 21 0.25 4.88 5.20
C VAL A 21 -0.38 4.42 6.53
N VAL A 22 0.28 4.63 7.67
CA VAL A 22 -0.24 4.24 8.99
C VAL A 22 -1.54 4.96 9.28
N ARG A 23 -2.55 4.21 9.73
CA ARG A 23 -3.86 4.70 10.18
C ARG A 23 -3.77 5.32 11.57
N TRP A 24 -4.66 6.27 11.86
CA TRP A 24 -4.77 6.90 13.17
C TRP A 24 -6.11 6.53 13.82
N THR A 25 -6.21 6.61 15.16
CA THR A 25 -7.42 6.19 15.89
C THR A 25 -8.67 6.99 15.49
N GLY A 26 -8.52 8.24 15.05
CA GLY A 26 -9.60 9.06 14.51
C GLY A 26 -10.02 8.73 13.06
N GLU A 27 -9.35 7.77 12.41
CA GLU A 27 -9.54 7.40 11.00
C GLU A 27 -10.30 6.07 10.82
N THR A 28 -11.05 5.65 11.84
CA THR A 28 -11.97 4.50 11.78
C THR A 28 -13.11 4.72 10.80
N ILE A 29 -13.80 3.64 10.38
CA ILE A 29 -15.00 3.79 9.53
C ILE A 29 -16.03 4.61 10.28
N ASP A 30 -16.71 5.50 9.56
CA ASP A 30 -17.94 6.10 10.03
C ASP A 30 -19.01 5.02 10.30
N PRO A 31 -19.54 4.89 11.54
CA PRO A 31 -20.56 3.90 11.87
C PRO A 31 -21.85 3.98 11.04
N GLN A 32 -22.09 5.11 10.36
CA GLN A 32 -23.24 5.29 9.48
C GLN A 32 -23.06 4.65 8.11
N VAL A 33 -21.83 4.29 7.74
CA VAL A 33 -21.52 3.64 6.47
C VAL A 33 -22.06 2.21 6.49
N ARG A 34 -23.02 1.94 5.61
CA ARG A 34 -23.64 0.62 5.45
C ARG A 34 -23.32 0.05 4.08
N LEU A 35 -23.02 -1.24 4.04
CA LEU A 35 -22.85 -1.99 2.82
C LEU A 35 -24.21 -2.50 2.33
N GLU A 36 -24.41 -2.48 1.02
CA GLU A 36 -25.55 -3.07 0.34
C GLU A 36 -25.11 -3.78 -0.94
N ARG A 37 -25.99 -4.61 -1.49
CA ARG A 37 -25.79 -5.27 -2.77
C ARG A 37 -26.68 -4.64 -3.83
N ARG A 38 -26.07 -4.31 -4.96
CA ARG A 38 -26.72 -3.81 -6.17
C ARG A 38 -26.50 -4.80 -7.31
N ALA A 39 -27.22 -4.63 -8.41
CA ALA A 39 -27.09 -5.49 -9.59
C ALA A 39 -25.65 -5.53 -10.15
N ASP A 40 -24.88 -4.48 -9.91
CA ASP A 40 -23.51 -4.31 -10.37
C ASP A 40 -22.42 -4.66 -9.33
N GLY A 41 -22.80 -5.07 -8.11
CA GLY A 41 -21.89 -5.57 -7.08
C GLY A 41 -22.16 -5.04 -5.66
N LEU A 42 -21.12 -5.10 -4.83
CA LEU A 42 -21.11 -4.52 -3.48
C LEU A 42 -21.03 -2.99 -3.58
N ALA A 43 -21.82 -2.27 -2.79
CA ALA A 43 -21.87 -0.82 -2.75
C ALA A 43 -21.98 -0.31 -1.32
N TYR A 44 -21.55 0.94 -1.09
CA TYR A 44 -22.00 1.68 0.09
C TYR A 44 -23.39 2.27 -0.18
N HIS A 45 -24.24 2.33 0.85
CA HIS A 45 -25.53 3.01 0.73
C HIS A 45 -25.34 4.48 0.32
N ASP A 46 -24.35 5.17 0.90
CA ASP A 46 -23.94 6.53 0.55
C ASP A 46 -22.70 6.54 -0.37
N GLU A 47 -22.61 5.60 -1.31
CA GLU A 47 -21.45 5.48 -2.19
C GLU A 47 -21.15 6.78 -2.94
N ARG A 48 -19.87 7.13 -2.95
CA ARG A 48 -19.27 8.27 -3.64
C ARG A 48 -18.40 7.74 -4.77
N SER A 49 -18.19 8.55 -5.80
CA SER A 49 -17.34 8.18 -6.94
C SER A 49 -15.91 7.78 -6.53
N GLU A 50 -15.43 8.31 -5.40
CA GLU A 50 -14.09 8.06 -4.86
C GLU A 50 -13.93 6.67 -4.21
N ASP A 51 -15.03 6.04 -3.79
CA ASP A 51 -14.99 4.72 -3.15
C ASP A 51 -14.69 3.61 -4.15
N ARG A 52 -14.86 3.89 -5.45
CA ARG A 52 -14.63 2.90 -6.49
C ARG A 52 -13.36 3.17 -7.27
N ARG A 53 -12.57 2.11 -7.44
CA ARG A 53 -11.47 2.08 -8.40
C ARG A 53 -11.23 0.68 -8.91
N PHE A 54 -10.89 0.55 -10.19
CA PHE A 54 -10.68 -0.73 -10.87
C PHE A 54 -11.92 -1.66 -10.85
N GLY A 55 -13.11 -1.08 -10.72
CA GLY A 55 -14.37 -1.83 -10.57
C GLY A 55 -14.54 -2.51 -9.20
N VAL A 56 -13.75 -2.09 -8.19
CA VAL A 56 -13.78 -2.59 -6.82
C VAL A 56 -14.25 -1.48 -5.89
N LEU A 57 -15.05 -1.82 -4.88
CA LEU A 57 -15.39 -0.93 -3.76
C LEU A 57 -14.26 -0.97 -2.73
N TRP A 58 -13.68 0.17 -2.38
CA TRP A 58 -12.57 0.24 -1.43
C TRP A 58 -13.04 0.58 -0.04
N TYR A 59 -12.40 -0.02 0.97
CA TYR A 59 -12.67 0.25 2.37
C TYR A 59 -12.47 1.73 2.68
N ARG A 60 -13.53 2.40 3.14
CA ARG A 60 -13.56 3.83 3.42
C ARG A 60 -13.09 4.13 4.84
N ASN A 61 -11.80 4.42 4.98
CA ASN A 61 -11.30 5.07 6.20
C ASN A 61 -11.76 6.53 6.26
N ARG A 62 -11.99 7.04 7.47
CA ARG A 62 -12.04 8.50 7.67
C ARG A 62 -10.66 9.12 7.48
N THR A 63 -10.63 10.39 7.14
CA THR A 63 -9.39 11.17 6.95
C THR A 63 -9.16 12.11 8.12
N GLY A 64 -7.91 12.52 8.34
CA GLY A 64 -7.58 13.67 9.19
C GLY A 64 -6.55 13.40 10.29
N ARG A 65 -6.04 12.17 10.41
CA ARG A 65 -4.98 11.81 11.36
C ARG A 65 -5.24 12.29 12.79
N GLY A 66 -6.48 12.17 13.26
CA GLY A 66 -6.83 12.51 14.64
C GLY A 66 -6.41 11.42 15.61
N GLY A 67 -5.99 11.79 16.82
CA GLY A 67 -5.65 10.86 17.90
C GLY A 67 -4.24 10.29 17.80
N GLU A 68 -4.10 8.97 17.98
CA GLU A 68 -2.82 8.27 18.04
C GLU A 68 -2.59 7.40 16.79
N PRO A 69 -1.35 7.25 16.31
CA PRO A 69 -1.04 6.36 15.19
C PRO A 69 -1.15 4.89 15.62
N GLU A 70 -1.86 4.10 14.83
CA GLU A 70 -1.98 2.65 15.01
C GLU A 70 -0.97 1.95 14.11
N LEU A 71 0.25 1.73 14.61
CA LEU A 71 1.39 1.28 13.80
C LEU A 71 1.20 -0.08 13.10
N THR A 72 0.23 -0.89 13.55
CA THR A 72 -0.14 -2.18 12.94
C THR A 72 -1.26 -2.06 11.92
N GLU A 73 -1.83 -0.86 11.76
CA GLU A 73 -3.03 -0.61 10.99
C GLU A 73 -2.72 0.34 9.83
N LEU A 74 -3.22 0.00 8.65
CA LEU A 74 -2.96 0.76 7.43
C LEU A 74 -4.22 1.45 6.95
N HIS A 75 -4.07 2.66 6.43
CA HIS A 75 -5.15 3.42 5.82
C HIS A 75 -5.27 3.04 4.35
N THR A 76 -6.33 2.31 4.00
CA THR A 76 -6.63 1.79 2.65
C THR A 76 -6.52 2.85 1.57
N GLY A 77 -7.15 4.02 1.75
CA GLY A 77 -7.06 5.10 0.76
C GLY A 77 -5.64 5.60 0.49
N ARG A 78 -4.77 5.63 1.51
CA ARG A 78 -3.37 6.03 1.37
C ARG A 78 -2.53 4.93 0.72
N LEU A 79 -2.74 3.67 1.08
CA LEU A 79 -2.13 2.54 0.38
C LEU A 79 -2.49 2.55 -1.11
N LEU A 80 -3.77 2.70 -1.44
CA LEU A 80 -4.23 2.79 -2.82
C LEU A 80 -3.58 3.96 -3.55
N ALA A 81 -3.44 5.13 -2.90
CA ALA A 81 -2.75 6.27 -3.47
C ALA A 81 -1.25 6.01 -3.70
N CYS A 82 -0.55 5.36 -2.76
CA CYS A 82 0.84 4.91 -2.95
C CYS A 82 0.98 4.06 -4.22
N MET A 83 0.16 3.02 -4.32
CA MET A 83 0.23 2.07 -5.42
C MET A 83 -0.16 2.68 -6.76
N THR A 84 -1.04 3.67 -6.79
CA THR A 84 -1.58 4.20 -8.07
C THR A 84 -0.95 5.52 -8.51
N ARG A 85 -0.24 6.21 -7.63
CA ARG A 85 0.40 7.52 -7.89
C ARG A 85 1.90 7.49 -7.61
N ASN A 86 2.48 6.30 -7.42
CA ASN A 86 3.90 6.08 -7.13
C ASN A 86 4.38 6.90 -5.93
N LEU A 87 3.58 6.93 -4.86
CA LEU A 87 3.93 7.66 -3.64
C LEU A 87 4.64 6.73 -2.65
N CYS A 88 5.60 7.28 -1.94
CA CYS A 88 6.31 6.59 -0.87
C CYS A 88 5.39 6.36 0.33
N GLN A 89 5.33 5.11 0.81
CA GLN A 89 4.51 4.75 1.97
C GLN A 89 4.93 5.42 3.28
N VAL A 90 6.17 5.92 3.37
CA VAL A 90 6.73 6.51 4.58
C VAL A 90 6.45 8.01 4.64
N CYS A 91 6.74 8.76 3.57
CA CYS A 91 6.63 10.22 3.58
C CYS A 91 5.45 10.77 2.77
N GLY A 92 4.79 9.96 1.94
CA GLY A 92 3.70 10.38 1.04
C GLY A 92 4.15 11.19 -0.18
N GLY A 93 5.45 11.46 -0.34
CA GLY A 93 6.00 12.11 -1.53
C GLY A 93 6.27 11.13 -2.67
N PRO A 94 6.77 11.61 -3.84
CA PRO A 94 7.10 10.74 -4.96
C PRO A 94 8.14 9.67 -4.59
N ALA A 95 7.92 8.44 -5.03
CA ALA A 95 8.88 7.35 -4.97
C ALA A 95 9.62 7.14 -6.30
N THR A 96 9.41 8.01 -7.29
CA THR A 96 10.12 7.99 -8.57
C THR A 96 11.46 8.72 -8.48
N ASP A 97 12.49 8.13 -9.10
CA ASP A 97 13.79 8.79 -9.29
C ASP A 97 13.78 9.74 -10.51
N PRO A 98 14.83 10.54 -10.72
CA PRO A 98 14.93 11.43 -11.88
C PRO A 98 14.92 10.73 -13.25
N HIS A 99 15.13 9.42 -13.29
CA HIS A 99 15.07 8.59 -14.51
C HIS A 99 13.68 7.97 -14.71
N GLY A 100 12.71 8.29 -13.85
CA GLY A 100 11.34 7.80 -13.91
C GLY A 100 11.14 6.40 -13.34
N ARG A 101 12.18 5.78 -12.75
CA ARG A 101 12.05 4.46 -12.12
C ARG A 101 11.51 4.61 -10.71
N ILE A 102 10.59 3.74 -10.35
CA ILE A 102 9.89 3.80 -9.07
C ILE A 102 10.63 2.90 -8.07
N GLN A 103 10.88 3.43 -6.87
CA GLN A 103 11.72 2.79 -5.86
C GLN A 103 10.89 1.98 -4.85
N TRP A 104 11.35 0.79 -4.54
CA TRP A 104 10.80 -0.10 -3.50
C TRP A 104 11.87 -0.50 -2.50
N LEU A 105 11.42 -0.82 -1.30
CA LEU A 105 12.22 -1.44 -0.25
C LEU A 105 11.43 -2.65 0.26
N PHE A 106 11.99 -3.83 0.04
CA PHE A 106 11.39 -5.09 0.49
C PHE A 106 12.12 -5.63 1.72
N PRO A 107 11.38 -6.27 2.66
CA PRO A 107 11.95 -7.28 3.55
C PRO A 107 12.71 -8.35 2.74
N ARG A 108 13.80 -8.88 3.29
CA ARG A 108 14.62 -9.88 2.60
C ARG A 108 13.86 -11.17 2.30
N ASP A 109 13.09 -11.64 3.25
CA ASP A 109 12.25 -12.84 3.13
C ASP A 109 11.14 -12.67 2.07
N GLU A 110 10.50 -11.50 2.01
CA GLU A 110 9.57 -11.17 0.92
C GLU A 110 10.30 -11.16 -0.44
N TRP A 111 11.49 -10.55 -0.50
CA TRP A 111 12.28 -10.50 -1.73
C TRP A 111 12.72 -11.88 -2.21
N GLU A 112 13.13 -12.77 -1.30
CA GLU A 112 13.53 -14.14 -1.64
C GLU A 112 12.38 -14.88 -2.34
N LEU A 113 11.15 -14.73 -1.86
CA LEU A 113 9.96 -15.28 -2.53
C LEU A 113 9.69 -14.63 -3.90
N LEU A 114 9.85 -13.31 -4.02
CA LEU A 114 9.61 -12.58 -5.27
C LEU A 114 10.66 -12.85 -6.35
N ALA A 115 11.89 -13.16 -5.95
CA ALA A 115 13.01 -13.42 -6.85
C ALA A 115 13.00 -14.85 -7.43
N GLU A 116 12.20 -15.76 -6.87
CA GLU A 116 12.05 -17.11 -7.40
C GLU A 116 11.41 -17.07 -8.80
N PRO A 117 12.05 -17.65 -9.84
CA PRO A 117 11.55 -17.57 -11.22
C PRO A 117 10.16 -18.17 -11.44
N ALA A 118 9.74 -19.10 -10.58
CA ALA A 118 8.43 -19.73 -10.65
C ALA A 118 7.30 -18.86 -10.09
N ASN A 119 7.64 -17.80 -9.34
CA ASN A 119 6.67 -16.97 -8.66
C ASN A 119 6.30 -15.72 -9.49
N PRO A 120 5.01 -15.35 -9.52
CA PRO A 120 4.61 -14.08 -10.11
C PRO A 120 5.17 -12.92 -9.28
N THR A 121 5.68 -11.88 -9.93
CA THR A 121 6.26 -10.73 -9.23
C THR A 121 5.19 -9.72 -8.79
N ILE A 122 4.23 -10.22 -8.01
CA ILE A 122 3.08 -9.48 -7.51
C ILE A 122 3.29 -9.06 -6.06
N VAL A 123 2.94 -7.82 -5.72
CA VAL A 123 3.16 -7.25 -4.39
C VAL A 123 1.97 -6.44 -3.91
N THR A 124 1.74 -6.46 -2.59
CA THR A 124 0.89 -5.50 -1.87
C THR A 124 1.71 -4.40 -1.18
N THR A 125 3.02 -4.62 -1.03
CA THR A 125 3.98 -3.70 -0.42
C THR A 125 4.11 -2.43 -1.28
N PRO A 126 3.82 -1.24 -0.75
CA PRO A 126 3.90 -0.02 -1.54
C PRO A 126 5.31 0.51 -1.75
N PRO A 127 5.50 1.41 -2.75
CA PRO A 127 6.78 2.05 -3.01
C PRO A 127 7.38 2.72 -1.77
N THR A 128 8.71 2.75 -1.69
CA THR A 128 9.46 3.48 -0.66
C THR A 128 10.59 4.24 -1.34
N CYS A 129 10.59 5.57 -1.26
CA CYS A 129 11.66 6.39 -1.84
C CYS A 129 13.00 6.14 -1.12
N ARG A 130 14.12 6.36 -1.82
CA ARG A 130 15.47 6.07 -1.30
C ARG A 130 15.79 6.86 -0.03
N GLU A 131 15.32 8.10 0.03
CA GLU A 131 15.48 9.00 1.17
C GLU A 131 14.83 8.45 2.44
N CYS A 132 13.77 7.65 2.30
CA CYS A 132 13.07 7.01 3.40
C CYS A 132 13.61 5.62 3.77
N TRP A 133 14.51 5.02 2.98
CA TRP A 133 15.04 3.69 3.30
C TRP A 133 15.77 3.62 4.65
N PRO A 134 16.66 4.58 5.02
CA PRO A 134 17.29 4.57 6.33
C PRO A 134 16.26 4.64 7.48
N LEU A 135 15.19 5.41 7.27
CA LEU A 135 14.11 5.56 8.24
C LEU A 135 13.32 4.26 8.42
N ALA A 136 12.89 3.66 7.30
CA ALA A 136 12.15 2.40 7.31
C ALA A 136 12.97 1.28 7.97
N ARG A 137 14.27 1.16 7.64
CA ARG A 137 15.19 0.23 8.28
C ARG A 137 15.34 0.47 9.77
N ARG A 138 15.39 1.73 10.21
CA ARG A 138 15.53 2.07 11.62
C ARG A 138 14.27 1.71 12.41
N PHE A 139 13.09 2.03 11.89
CA PHE A 139 11.85 1.99 12.68
C PHE A 139 11.00 0.73 12.50
N CYS A 140 11.06 0.04 11.36
CA CYS A 140 10.29 -1.19 11.14
C CYS A 140 10.98 -2.42 11.79
N PRO A 141 10.36 -3.06 12.81
CA PRO A 141 10.94 -4.24 13.44
C PRO A 141 11.18 -5.40 12.47
N HIS A 142 10.25 -5.61 11.54
CA HIS A 142 10.34 -6.68 10.55
C HIS A 142 11.55 -6.48 9.62
N LEU A 143 11.71 -5.27 9.04
CA LEU A 143 12.86 -4.95 8.19
C LEU A 143 14.20 -5.07 8.92
N ARG A 144 14.25 -4.81 10.23
CA ARG A 144 15.46 -5.03 11.05
C ARG A 144 15.76 -6.51 11.23
N ALA A 145 14.73 -7.32 11.45
CA ALA A 145 14.87 -8.75 11.70
C ALA A 145 15.31 -9.52 10.45
N THR A 146 14.72 -9.20 9.29
CA THR A 146 14.96 -9.91 8.03
C THR A 146 16.11 -9.30 7.23
N GLY A 147 16.43 -8.03 7.47
CA GLY A 147 17.18 -7.22 6.52
C GLY A 147 16.31 -6.77 5.35
N THR A 148 16.91 -6.04 4.41
CA THR A 148 16.16 -5.37 3.33
C THR A 148 16.85 -5.48 1.99
N VAL A 149 16.07 -5.47 0.91
CA VAL A 149 16.53 -5.33 -0.47
C VAL A 149 15.90 -4.08 -1.07
N GLY A 150 16.72 -3.15 -1.55
CA GLY A 150 16.26 -1.99 -2.30
C GLY A 150 16.17 -2.36 -3.77
N VAL A 151 15.10 -1.96 -4.45
CA VAL A 151 14.92 -2.22 -5.89
C VAL A 151 14.33 -1.00 -6.58
N SER A 152 14.56 -0.90 -7.89
CA SER A 152 13.84 0.01 -8.77
C SER A 152 13.12 -0.76 -9.87
N VAL A 153 11.93 -0.31 -10.23
CA VAL A 153 11.11 -0.91 -11.30
C VAL A 153 10.78 0.14 -12.36
N ALA A 154 10.65 -0.27 -13.62
CA ALA A 154 10.24 0.66 -14.67
C ALA A 154 8.75 0.96 -14.62
N ALA A 155 7.93 -0.05 -14.29
CA ALA A 155 6.50 0.06 -14.23
C ALA A 155 5.91 -0.97 -13.27
N HIS A 156 4.66 -0.75 -12.88
CA HIS A 156 3.82 -1.75 -12.25
C HIS A 156 2.41 -1.70 -12.83
N ARG A 157 1.68 -2.80 -12.72
CA ARG A 157 0.34 -2.96 -13.26
C ARG A 157 -0.59 -3.53 -12.19
N PRO A 158 -1.76 -2.92 -11.93
CA PRO A 158 -2.80 -3.53 -11.10
C PRO A 158 -3.22 -4.90 -11.65
N VAL A 159 -3.19 -5.95 -10.82
CA VAL A 159 -3.55 -7.31 -11.22
C VAL A 159 -4.62 -7.96 -10.36
N ALA A 160 -4.65 -7.65 -9.06
CA ALA A 160 -5.62 -8.17 -8.12
C ALA A 160 -5.95 -7.13 -7.05
N VAL A 161 -7.01 -7.41 -6.29
CA VAL A 161 -7.33 -6.73 -5.04
C VAL A 161 -7.23 -7.72 -3.91
N TYR A 162 -6.68 -7.28 -2.78
CA TYR A 162 -6.72 -7.99 -1.52
C TYR A 162 -7.76 -7.35 -0.61
N GLY A 163 -8.73 -8.11 -0.12
CA GLY A 163 -9.87 -7.57 0.63
C GLY A 163 -10.87 -8.63 1.08
N ASP A 164 -12.04 -8.20 1.53
CA ASP A 164 -13.09 -9.11 1.99
C ASP A 164 -14.08 -9.38 0.87
N LEU A 165 -14.28 -10.65 0.51
CA LEU A 165 -15.16 -11.10 -0.54
C LEU A 165 -16.54 -11.41 0.02
N TYR A 166 -17.57 -10.88 -0.63
CA TYR A 166 -18.97 -11.08 -0.28
C TYR A 166 -19.68 -11.99 -1.27
N ASP A 167 -20.60 -12.81 -0.76
CA ASP A 167 -21.50 -13.58 -1.61
C ASP A 167 -22.54 -12.65 -2.28
N PRO A 168 -22.83 -12.80 -3.58
CA PRO A 168 -23.81 -11.98 -4.28
C PRO A 168 -25.26 -12.14 -3.78
N THR A 169 -25.58 -13.23 -3.09
CA THR A 169 -26.91 -13.56 -2.57
C THR A 169 -26.94 -13.87 -1.07
N GLY A 170 -25.78 -14.05 -0.44
CA GLY A 170 -25.63 -14.47 0.95
C GLY A 170 -25.87 -13.36 1.99
N PRO A 171 -25.45 -13.55 3.26
CA PRO A 171 -25.60 -12.56 4.32
C PRO A 171 -24.76 -11.29 4.08
N ALA A 172 -24.95 -10.24 4.90
CA ALA A 172 -24.15 -9.00 4.86
C ALA A 172 -22.76 -9.15 5.52
N THR A 173 -22.29 -10.39 5.66
CA THR A 173 -20.97 -10.76 6.15
C THR A 173 -20.15 -11.31 4.99
N PRO A 174 -18.83 -11.10 4.99
CA PRO A 174 -17.97 -11.68 3.95
C PRO A 174 -18.01 -13.20 4.01
N CYS A 175 -18.03 -13.85 2.85
CA CYS A 175 -17.88 -15.30 2.75
C CYS A 175 -16.41 -15.73 2.83
N GLU A 176 -15.49 -14.81 2.48
CA GLU A 176 -14.06 -14.99 2.62
C GLU A 176 -13.42 -13.67 3.04
N VAL A 177 -12.68 -13.68 4.15
CA VAL A 177 -11.94 -12.51 4.66
C VAL A 177 -10.54 -12.57 4.10
N ASN A 178 -9.97 -11.43 3.70
CA ASN A 178 -8.60 -11.35 3.18
C ASN A 178 -8.35 -12.19 1.91
N ALA A 179 -9.35 -12.28 1.04
CA ALA A 179 -9.26 -12.91 -0.26
C ALA A 179 -8.40 -12.08 -1.22
N MET A 180 -7.60 -12.75 -2.05
CA MET A 180 -6.94 -12.15 -3.21
C MET A 180 -7.76 -12.46 -4.47
N VAL A 181 -8.37 -11.43 -5.06
CA VAL A 181 -9.27 -11.58 -6.21
C VAL A 181 -8.67 -10.87 -7.44
N PRO A 182 -8.43 -11.59 -8.55
CA PRO A 182 -7.92 -10.98 -9.78
C PRO A 182 -8.89 -9.93 -10.36
N LEU A 183 -8.34 -8.79 -10.79
CA LEU A 183 -9.12 -7.67 -11.36
C LEU A 183 -9.75 -8.00 -12.72
N THR A 184 -9.35 -9.11 -13.34
CA THR A 184 -9.95 -9.60 -14.59
C THR A 184 -11.27 -10.34 -14.36
N THR A 185 -11.56 -10.78 -13.13
CA THR A 185 -12.75 -11.57 -12.82
C THR A 185 -13.95 -10.68 -12.44
N PRO A 186 -15.19 -11.08 -12.72
CA PRO A 186 -16.39 -10.36 -12.23
C PRO A 186 -16.47 -10.29 -10.71
N ALA A 187 -15.91 -11.28 -10.01
CA ALA A 187 -15.91 -11.37 -8.54
C ALA A 187 -15.31 -10.14 -7.85
N ARG A 188 -14.40 -9.40 -8.51
CA ARG A 188 -13.84 -8.13 -7.99
C ARG A 188 -14.90 -7.11 -7.55
N ARG A 189 -16.09 -7.15 -8.18
CA ARG A 189 -17.21 -6.24 -7.89
C ARG A 189 -17.86 -6.51 -6.53
N LEU A 190 -17.60 -7.68 -5.95
CA LEU A 190 -18.11 -8.13 -4.66
C LEU A 190 -17.07 -8.03 -3.55
N VAL A 191 -15.90 -7.46 -3.84
CA VAL A 191 -14.82 -7.30 -2.87
C VAL A 191 -14.90 -5.92 -2.23
N LEU A 192 -14.79 -5.90 -0.91
CA LEU A 192 -14.41 -4.71 -0.15
C LEU A 192 -12.88 -4.65 -0.06
N GLY A 193 -12.28 -3.89 -0.97
CA GLY A 193 -10.83 -3.82 -1.17
C GLY A 193 -10.11 -3.13 -0.02
N LYS A 194 -9.02 -3.74 0.46
CA LYS A 194 -8.15 -3.20 1.52
C LYS A 194 -6.78 -2.79 0.98
N GLN A 195 -6.21 -3.58 0.06
CA GLN A 195 -4.93 -3.31 -0.58
C GLN A 195 -4.98 -3.64 -2.07
N LEU A 196 -4.21 -2.88 -2.87
CA LEU A 196 -4.03 -3.18 -4.29
C LEU A 196 -2.86 -4.13 -4.46
N VAL A 197 -3.03 -5.15 -5.29
CA VAL A 197 -1.95 -6.03 -5.72
C VAL A 197 -1.50 -5.58 -7.10
N VAL A 198 -0.20 -5.32 -7.26
CA VAL A 198 0.39 -4.95 -8.54
C VAL A 198 1.46 -5.95 -8.95
N GLU A 199 1.57 -6.20 -10.24
CA GLU A 199 2.70 -6.90 -10.84
C GLU A 199 3.78 -5.88 -11.21
N LEU A 200 5.03 -6.19 -10.88
CA LEU A 200 6.20 -5.34 -11.15
C LEU A 200 6.88 -5.76 -12.47
N SER A 201 7.52 -4.82 -13.16
CA SER A 201 8.21 -5.08 -14.44
C SER A 201 9.53 -4.32 -14.57
N ASP A 202 10.51 -4.94 -15.26
CA ASP A 202 11.91 -4.50 -15.36
C ASP A 202 12.46 -4.13 -13.98
N ILE A 203 12.63 -5.13 -13.13
CA ILE A 203 13.06 -4.97 -11.75
C ILE A 203 14.58 -5.01 -11.70
N ARG A 204 15.17 -4.05 -10.99
CA ARG A 204 16.63 -3.96 -10.80
C ARG A 204 16.92 -3.87 -9.32
N THR A 205 17.82 -4.71 -8.84
CA THR A 205 18.34 -4.58 -7.48
C THR A 205 19.21 -3.35 -7.39
N GLU A 206 19.00 -2.57 -6.33
CA GLU A 206 19.80 -1.40 -6.05
C GLU A 206 20.94 -1.81 -5.12
N PRO A 207 22.17 -1.31 -5.36
CA PRO A 207 23.28 -1.60 -4.49
C PRO A 207 22.95 -1.15 -3.07
N SER A 208 23.23 -2.00 -2.09
CA SER A 208 23.15 -1.59 -0.70
C SER A 208 24.11 -0.42 -0.51
N SER A 209 23.59 0.76 -0.14
CA SER A 209 24.47 1.87 0.21
C SER A 209 25.48 1.39 1.26
N PRO A 210 26.78 1.68 1.10
CA PRO A 210 27.79 1.23 2.04
C PRO A 210 27.41 1.71 3.44
N ARG A 211 27.49 0.80 4.41
CA ARG A 211 27.42 1.14 5.82
C ARG A 211 28.52 2.19 6.04
N LYS A 212 28.17 3.45 6.33
CA LYS A 212 29.14 4.37 6.90
C LYS A 212 29.49 3.79 8.27
N GLU A 213 30.62 3.09 8.35
CA GLU A 213 31.23 2.74 9.62
C GLU A 213 31.54 4.06 10.34
N SER A 214 30.76 4.33 11.38
CA SER A 214 31.06 5.39 12.35
C SER A 214 32.38 5.06 13.00
N ARG A 215 33.41 5.87 12.71
CA ARG A 215 34.59 6.03 13.56
C ARG A 215 34.20 6.68 14.88
#